data_AF-A0A354BNX5-F1
#
_entry.id   AF-A0A354BNX5-F1
#
_cell.length_a   1.000
_cell.length_b   1.000
_cell.length_c   1.000
_cell.angle_alpha   90.00
_cell.angle_beta   90.00
_cell.angle_gamma   90.00
#
_symmetry.space_group_name_H-M   'P 1'
#
loop_
_entity.id
_entity.type
_entity.pdbx_description
1 polymer ?
#
loop_
_entity_poly.entity_id
_entity_poly.type
_entity_poly.pdbx_seq_one_letter_code
_entity_poly.pdbx_strand_id
1 'polypeptide(L)' 'YEPNHHGDVAFQRAAANGVKAHHWQFGDMPKIDAVKPEEVDEIVKYVRWLQKQAGIF' A
#
# COMPACT_ATOMS: atom_id res chain seq x y z
N TYR A 1 0.01 3.74 6.22
CA TYR A 1 0.19 2.29 5.99
C TYR A 1 1.13 1.63 7.01
N GLU A 2 1.05 2.00 8.28
CA GLU A 2 1.73 1.22 9.34
C GLU A 2 1.05 -0.16 9.48
N PRO A 3 1.79 -1.27 9.69
CA PRO A 3 1.21 -2.61 9.71
C PRO A 3 0.08 -2.79 10.74
N ASN A 4 0.20 -2.17 11.92
CA ASN A 4 -0.84 -2.20 12.96
C ASN A 4 -2.14 -1.46 12.59
N HIS A 5 -2.13 -0.61 11.56
CA HIS A 5 -3.30 0.14 11.11
C HIS A 5 -3.80 -0.30 9.72
N HIS A 6 -2.88 -0.70 8.83
CA HIS A 6 -3.20 -1.21 7.50
C HIS A 6 -2.45 -2.51 7.24
N GLY A 7 -3.17 -3.62 7.26
CA GLY A 7 -2.65 -4.91 6.84
C GLY A 7 -2.33 -4.97 5.34
N ASP A 8 -1.61 -6.01 4.92
CA ASP A 8 -1.11 -6.16 3.55
C ASP A 8 -2.21 -6.13 2.48
N VAL A 9 -3.39 -6.67 2.80
CA VAL A 9 -4.57 -6.63 1.91
C VAL A 9 -5.02 -5.21 1.55
N ALA A 10 -4.67 -4.21 2.36
CA ALA A 10 -5.00 -2.82 2.06
C ALA A 10 -4.24 -2.32 0.82
N PHE A 11 -3.00 -2.77 0.59
CA PHE A 11 -2.25 -2.45 -0.62
C PHE A 11 -2.89 -3.06 -1.86
N GLN A 12 -3.33 -4.33 -1.76
CA GLN A 12 -4.07 -5.01 -2.83
C GLN A 12 -5.35 -4.26 -3.19
N ARG A 13 -6.15 -3.87 -2.19
CA ARG A 13 -7.38 -3.10 -2.41
C ARG A 13 -7.10 -1.73 -3.00
N ALA A 14 -6.03 -1.07 -2.56
CA ALA A 14 -5.65 0.25 -3.05
C ALA A 14 -5.27 0.21 -4.54
N ALA A 15 -4.43 -0.74 -4.96
CA ALA A 15 -4.08 -0.90 -6.36
C ALA A 15 -5.31 -1.29 -7.22
N ALA A 16 -6.13 -2.23 -6.74
CA ALA A 16 -7.26 -2.76 -7.49
C ALA A 16 -8.45 -1.81 -7.63
N ASN A 17 -8.66 -0.90 -6.66
CA ASN A 17 -9.87 -0.07 -6.61
C ASN A 17 -9.60 1.44 -6.53
N GLY A 18 -8.36 1.85 -6.25
CA GLY A 18 -8.06 3.21 -5.81
C GLY A 18 -8.46 3.45 -4.34
N VAL A 19 -8.08 4.62 -3.82
CA VAL A 19 -8.32 5.02 -2.43
C VAL A 19 -8.61 6.51 -2.37
N LYS A 20 -9.66 6.90 -1.63
CA LYS A 20 -9.89 8.31 -1.29
C LYS A 20 -8.86 8.81 -0.29
N ALA A 21 -8.38 10.03 -0.49
CA ALA A 21 -7.42 10.63 0.41
C ALA A 21 -7.96 10.67 1.85
N HIS A 22 -7.16 10.17 2.79
CA HIS A 22 -7.42 10.30 4.23
C HIS A 22 -6.06 10.41 4.95
N HIS A 23 -5.84 11.55 5.61
CA HIS A 23 -4.60 11.94 6.31
C HIS A 23 -3.38 12.38 5.48
N TRP A 24 -3.42 12.31 4.15
CA TRP A 24 -2.36 12.85 3.27
C TRP A 24 -2.86 13.94 2.33
N GLN A 25 -1.93 14.65 1.68
CA GLN A 25 -2.21 15.76 0.75
C GLN A 25 -1.93 15.45 -0.73
N PHE A 26 -1.62 14.21 -1.08
CA PHE A 26 -1.38 13.76 -2.46
C PHE A 26 -2.65 13.63 -3.33
N GLY A 27 -3.84 13.81 -2.75
CA GLY A 27 -5.12 13.58 -3.44
C GLY A 27 -5.54 12.11 -3.47
N ASP A 28 -6.61 11.83 -4.20
CA ASP A 28 -7.15 10.48 -4.38
C ASP A 28 -6.20 9.63 -5.23
N MET A 29 -6.03 8.37 -4.84
CA MET A 29 -5.32 7.37 -5.64
C MET A 29 -6.31 6.73 -6.61
N PRO A 30 -6.12 6.83 -7.94
CA PRO A 30 -6.92 6.07 -8.89
C PRO A 30 -6.58 4.57 -8.85
N LYS A 31 -7.45 3.74 -9.39
CA LYS A 31 -7.14 2.33 -9.68
C LYS A 31 -5.92 2.24 -10.59
N ILE A 32 -5.04 1.27 -10.35
CA ILE A 32 -3.84 1.02 -11.15
C ILE A 32 -4.02 -0.28 -11.94
N ASP A 33 -4.50 -0.18 -13.19
CA ASP A 33 -4.78 -1.34 -14.04
C ASP A 33 -3.53 -2.10 -14.51
N ALA A 34 -2.37 -1.44 -14.49
CA ALA A 34 -1.12 -1.99 -15.02
C ALA A 34 -0.39 -2.94 -14.07
N VAL A 35 -0.83 -3.05 -12.82
CA VAL A 35 -0.13 -3.83 -11.78
C VAL A 35 -0.97 -5.05 -11.43
N LYS A 36 -0.36 -6.24 -11.57
CA LYS A 36 -1.01 -7.51 -11.20
C LYS A 36 -0.95 -7.73 -9.69
N PRO A 37 -1.88 -8.52 -9.11
CA PRO A 37 -1.86 -8.82 -7.68
C PRO A 37 -0.52 -9.37 -7.18
N GLU A 38 0.15 -10.21 -7.95
CA GLU A 38 1.44 -10.78 -7.58
C GLU A 38 2.56 -9.73 -7.51
N GLU A 39 2.49 -8.69 -8.35
CA GLU A 39 3.44 -7.57 -8.32
C GLU A 39 3.18 -6.67 -7.10
N VAL A 40 1.92 -6.54 -6.67
CA VAL A 40 1.58 -5.84 -5.42
C VAL A 40 2.16 -6.59 -4.22
N ASP A 41 2.20 -7.92 -4.22
CA ASP A 41 2.83 -8.68 -3.13
C ASP A 41 4.34 -8.38 -3.02
N GLU A 42 5.04 -8.23 -4.15
CA GLU A 42 6.45 -7.81 -4.14
C GLU A 42 6.63 -6.38 -3.64
N ILE A 43 5.72 -5.46 -4.01
CA ILE A 43 5.71 -4.09 -3.48
C ILE A 43 5.49 -4.09 -1.96
N VAL A 44 4.55 -4.91 -1.46
CA VAL A 44 4.28 -5.04 -0.02
C VAL A 44 5.54 -5.52 0.71
N LYS A 45 6.22 -6.56 0.21
CA LYS A 45 7.47 -7.04 0.80
C LYS A 45 8.52 -5.93 0.91
N TYR A 46 8.69 -5.15 -0.17
CA TYR A 46 9.61 -4.02 -0.16
C TYR A 46 9.23 -2.96 0.87
N VAL A 47 7.95 -2.57 0.93
CA VAL A 47 7.46 -1.58 1.90
C VAL A 47 7.66 -2.07 3.34
N ARG A 48 7.35 -3.33 3.64
CA ARG A 48 7.54 -3.92 4.98
C ARG A 48 9.01 -4.01 5.36
N TRP A 49 9.88 -4.39 4.42
CA TRP A 49 11.32 -4.36 4.63
C TRP A 49 11.79 -2.95 5.00
N LEU A 50 11.36 -1.93 4.25
CA LEU A 50 11.74 -0.53 4.49
C LEU A 50 11.19 0.00 5.82
N GLN A 51 9.94 -0.30 6.14
CA GLN A 51 9.32 0.04 7.43
C GLN A 51 10.09 -0.55 8.60
N LYS A 52 10.51 -1.82 8.49
CA LYS A 52 11.35 -2.47 9.50
C LYS A 52 12.70 -1.76 9.66
N GLN A 53 13.35 -1.34 8.57
CA GLN A 53 14.59 -0.55 8.66
C GLN A 53 14.37 0.78 9.38
N ALA A 54 13.17 1.36 9.27
CA ALA A 54 12.76 2.60 9.92
C ALA A 54 12.18 2.41 11.34
N GLY A 55 12.10 1.18 11.86
CA GLY A 55 11.54 0.90 13.20
C GLY A 55 10.01 0.97 13.27
N ILE A 56 9.31 0.84 12.15
CA ILE A 56 7.84 0.86 12.05
C ILE A 56 7.32 -0.58 11.97
N PHE A 57 6.39 -0.95 12.86
CA PHE A 57 5.87 -2.32 13.01
C PHE A 57 4.34 -2.40 13.06
#